data_AF-A0A0G4M061-F1
#
_entry.id   AF-A0A0G4M061-F1
#
_cell.length_a   1.000
_cell.length_b   1.000
_cell.length_c   1.000
_cell.angle_alpha   90.00
_cell.angle_beta   90.00
_cell.angle_gamma   90.00
#
_symmetry.space_group_name_H-M   'P 1'
#
loop_
_entity.id
_entity.type
_entity.pdbx_description
1 polymer ?
#
loop_
_entity_poly.entity_id
_entity_poly.type
_entity_poly.pdbx_seq_one_letter_code
_entity_poly.pdbx_strand_id
1 'polypeptide(L)'
;LSSDFANSAGILLSAVNGSRYDGVAVRDNTIKDCGGGAMKIRPGQIDNQGSNIRVSYNKMDACGGDGIVVQYSDAPSLDHNVASNLGKGKYPWKGAGIWVMASHNPVMRHNVVYGSIMSLHDSTAFDCDWGVTGTCIVEYNYSHDNAGG
;
A
#
# COMPACT_ATOMS: atom_id res chain seq x y z
N LEU A 1 -11.82 -2.42 11.39
CA LEU A 1 -10.57 -3.23 11.45
C LEU A 1 -9.96 -3.05 12.84
N SER A 2 -9.30 -4.07 13.43
CA SER A 2 -8.68 -3.92 14.77
C SER A 2 -7.38 -3.11 14.72
N SER A 3 -6.92 -2.61 15.87
CA SER A 3 -5.60 -1.96 16.00
C SER A 3 -4.46 -2.85 15.54
N ASP A 4 -4.57 -4.16 15.77
CA ASP A 4 -3.52 -5.12 15.45
C ASP A 4 -3.26 -5.19 13.95
N PHE A 5 -4.32 -5.13 13.13
CA PHE A 5 -4.14 -5.06 11.69
C PHE A 5 -3.53 -3.76 11.23
N ALA A 6 -4.01 -2.64 11.75
CA ALA A 6 -3.51 -1.32 11.35
C ALA A 6 -1.99 -1.19 11.59
N ASN A 7 -1.49 -1.88 12.62
CA ASN A 7 -0.10 -1.86 13.04
C ASN A 7 0.69 -3.13 12.68
N SER A 8 0.09 -4.10 11.99
CA SER A 8 0.76 -5.30 11.51
C SER A 8 1.19 -5.11 10.06
N ALA A 9 2.50 -5.00 9.84
CA ALA A 9 3.07 -4.98 8.50
C ALA A 9 4.49 -5.58 8.47
N GLY A 10 4.95 -6.02 7.29
CA GLY A 10 6.35 -6.36 7.06
C GLY A 10 7.27 -5.14 7.21
N ILE A 11 6.88 -4.01 6.59
CA ILE A 11 7.51 -2.70 6.78
C ILE A 11 6.43 -1.70 7.21
N LEU A 12 6.67 -1.01 8.33
CA LEU A 12 5.77 -0.01 8.89
C LEU A 12 6.52 1.31 9.06
N LEU A 13 6.01 2.36 8.44
CA LEU A 13 6.35 3.75 8.78
C LEU A 13 5.11 4.41 9.34
N SER A 14 5.21 5.03 10.51
CA SER A 14 4.08 5.73 11.12
C SER A 14 4.53 7.01 11.80
N ALA A 15 4.21 8.15 11.20
CA ALA A 15 4.30 9.44 11.87
C ALA A 15 3.15 9.58 12.87
N VAL A 16 3.42 10.21 14.01
CA VAL A 16 2.45 10.39 15.11
C VAL A 16 2.59 11.80 15.69
N ASN A 17 1.58 12.24 16.45
CA ASN A 17 1.62 13.50 17.21
C ASN A 17 1.98 14.74 16.36
N GLY A 18 1.42 14.84 15.15
CA GLY A 18 1.66 15.96 14.23
C GLY A 18 3.05 15.98 13.58
N SER A 19 3.90 14.97 13.82
CA SER A 19 5.16 14.81 13.08
C SER A 19 4.93 14.35 11.65
N ARG A 20 5.99 14.41 10.84
CA ARG A 20 6.05 13.81 9.50
C ARG A 20 7.45 13.31 9.16
N TYR A 21 7.53 12.49 8.12
CA TYR A 21 8.74 12.07 7.44
C TYR A 21 8.76 12.66 6.04
N ASP A 22 9.92 13.19 5.64
CA ASP A 22 10.17 13.69 4.29
C ASP A 22 11.34 12.91 3.67
N GLY A 23 11.27 12.62 2.37
CA GLY A 23 12.38 11.99 1.63
C GLY A 23 12.63 10.53 1.95
N VAL A 24 11.59 9.78 2.31
CA VAL A 24 11.70 8.34 2.59
C VAL A 24 11.67 7.54 1.29
N ALA A 25 12.63 6.63 1.11
CA ALA A 25 12.63 5.63 0.06
C ALA A 25 12.58 4.22 0.65
N VAL A 26 11.54 3.46 0.33
CA VAL A 26 11.42 2.03 0.65
C VAL A 26 11.57 1.26 -0.65
N ARG A 27 12.74 0.65 -0.85
CA ARG A 27 13.08 0.04 -2.14
C ARG A 27 13.90 -1.22 -2.03
N ASP A 28 13.81 -2.04 -3.07
CA ASP A 28 14.62 -3.24 -3.26
C ASP A 28 14.42 -4.31 -2.17
N ASN A 29 13.24 -4.38 -1.57
CA ASN A 29 12.92 -5.35 -0.51
C ASN A 29 12.16 -6.58 -1.02
N THR A 30 12.30 -7.70 -0.32
CA THR A 30 11.45 -8.89 -0.48
C THR A 30 10.73 -9.17 0.83
N ILE A 31 9.40 -9.23 0.79
CA ILE A 31 8.51 -9.41 1.96
C ILE A 31 7.63 -10.64 1.70
N LYS A 32 7.48 -11.52 2.69
CA LYS A 32 6.62 -12.72 2.52
C LYS A 32 5.96 -13.15 3.83
N ASP A 33 4.87 -13.91 3.71
CA ASP A 33 4.21 -14.60 4.83
C ASP A 33 3.87 -13.69 6.02
N CYS A 34 3.49 -12.45 5.72
CA CYS A 34 3.25 -11.44 6.74
C CYS A 34 1.76 -11.33 7.14
N GLY A 35 1.48 -10.65 8.25
CA GLY A 35 0.13 -10.46 8.78
C GLY A 35 -0.68 -9.38 8.06
N GLY A 36 -0.99 -8.29 8.76
CA GLY A 36 -1.94 -7.28 8.32
C GLY A 36 -1.59 -6.49 7.05
N GLY A 37 -0.39 -6.64 6.49
CA GLY A 37 -0.04 -6.13 5.17
C GLY A 37 1.45 -6.18 4.90
N ALA A 38 1.89 -6.11 3.64
CA ALA A 38 3.31 -6.10 3.34
C ALA A 38 3.95 -4.75 3.73
N MET A 39 3.39 -3.63 3.29
CA MET A 39 3.91 -2.30 3.61
C MET A 39 2.80 -1.32 3.97
N LYS A 40 2.95 -0.68 5.14
CA LYS A 40 2.07 0.40 5.59
C LYS A 40 2.90 1.64 5.82
N ILE A 41 2.85 2.57 4.87
CA ILE A 41 3.72 3.73 4.81
C ILE A 41 2.89 4.97 5.12
N ARG A 42 2.95 5.44 6.37
CA ARG A 42 2.20 6.60 6.88
C ARG A 42 3.17 7.71 7.26
N PRO A 43 3.73 8.43 6.28
CA PRO A 43 4.73 9.45 6.49
C PRO A 43 4.22 10.70 7.21
N GLY A 44 2.91 10.97 7.25
CA GLY A 44 2.39 12.19 7.86
C GLY A 44 1.00 12.03 8.47
N GLN A 45 0.28 13.15 8.54
CA GLN A 45 -1.11 13.27 8.98
C GLN A 45 -1.91 14.09 7.94
N ILE A 46 -3.24 14.08 8.03
CA ILE A 46 -4.10 14.72 7.01
C ILE A 46 -3.80 16.21 6.78
N ASP A 47 -3.44 16.92 7.86
CA ASP A 47 -3.10 18.35 7.90
C ASP A 47 -1.59 18.62 7.84
N ASN A 48 -0.76 17.58 7.91
CA ASN A 48 0.70 17.66 7.83
C ASN A 48 1.26 16.45 7.08
N GLN A 49 1.08 16.44 5.76
CA GLN A 49 1.49 15.32 4.92
C GLN A 49 3.02 15.25 4.81
N GLY A 50 3.55 14.03 4.71
CA GLY A 50 4.95 13.81 4.37
C GLY A 50 5.19 13.98 2.87
N SER A 51 6.40 14.36 2.47
CA SER A 51 6.74 14.64 1.07
C SER A 51 7.88 13.75 0.54
N ASN A 52 7.99 13.66 -0.78
CA ASN A 52 9.10 12.98 -1.45
C ASN A 52 9.23 11.48 -1.08
N ILE A 53 8.08 10.82 -0.95
CA ILE A 53 7.95 9.42 -0.54
C ILE A 53 8.01 8.52 -1.78
N ARG A 54 8.96 7.57 -1.79
CA ARG A 54 9.15 6.62 -2.89
C ARG A 54 9.07 5.20 -2.39
N VAL A 55 8.18 4.41 -2.98
CA VAL A 55 8.05 2.98 -2.71
C VAL A 55 8.26 2.25 -4.03
N SER A 56 9.42 1.63 -4.22
CA SER A 56 9.75 1.08 -5.53
C SER A 56 10.56 -0.21 -5.53
N TYR A 57 10.39 -1.01 -6.59
CA TYR A 57 11.14 -2.28 -6.78
C TYR A 57 11.02 -3.27 -5.61
N ASN A 58 9.93 -3.20 -4.83
CA ASN A 58 9.67 -4.15 -3.76
C ASN A 58 8.88 -5.34 -4.31
N LYS A 59 9.20 -6.53 -3.81
CA LYS A 59 8.45 -7.76 -4.10
C LYS A 59 7.80 -8.24 -2.82
N MET A 60 6.49 -8.48 -2.88
CA MET A 60 5.79 -9.10 -1.78
C MET A 60 4.97 -10.30 -2.27
N ASP A 61 4.82 -11.29 -1.40
CA ASP A 61 4.04 -12.50 -1.68
C ASP A 61 3.37 -13.03 -0.40
N ALA A 62 2.16 -13.54 -0.55
CA ALA A 62 1.44 -14.27 0.50
C ALA A 62 1.35 -13.49 1.83
N CYS A 63 1.09 -12.19 1.77
CA CYS A 63 0.77 -11.40 2.95
C CYS A 63 -0.74 -11.46 3.23
N GLY A 64 -1.12 -11.42 4.50
CA GLY A 64 -2.50 -11.59 4.92
C GLY A 64 -3.41 -10.43 4.54
N GLY A 65 -2.94 -9.19 4.62
CA GLY A 65 -3.71 -7.99 4.33
C GLY A 65 -3.27 -7.27 3.07
N ASP A 66 -3.11 -5.95 3.19
CA ASP A 66 -2.74 -5.07 2.08
C ASP A 66 -1.37 -5.41 1.49
N GLY A 67 -1.16 -5.12 0.21
CA GLY A 67 0.19 -5.11 -0.34
C GLY A 67 0.96 -3.88 0.06
N ILE A 68 0.55 -2.75 -0.49
CA ILE A 68 1.16 -1.47 -0.18
C ILE A 68 0.05 -0.48 0.07
N VAL A 69 0.10 0.21 1.20
CA VAL A 69 -0.68 1.40 1.43
C VAL A 69 0.24 2.57 1.75
N VAL A 70 0.09 3.67 1.00
CA VAL A 70 0.66 4.97 1.36
C VAL A 70 -0.46 5.91 1.84
N GLN A 71 -0.27 6.50 3.03
CA GLN A 71 -1.24 7.39 3.66
C GLN A 71 -0.61 8.75 4.00
N TYR A 72 -1.36 9.83 3.82
CA TYR A 72 -0.93 11.17 4.27
C TYR A 72 0.39 11.64 3.64
N SER A 73 0.51 11.48 2.32
CA SER A 73 1.68 11.89 1.57
C SER A 73 1.36 12.85 0.45
N ASP A 74 2.19 13.87 0.27
CA ASP A 74 2.23 14.74 -0.89
C ASP A 74 3.11 14.14 -1.99
N ALA A 75 2.52 13.99 -3.16
CA ALA A 75 3.07 13.40 -4.38
C ALA A 75 3.85 12.08 -4.16
N PRO A 76 3.30 11.07 -3.47
CA PRO A 76 3.97 9.79 -3.33
C PRO A 76 4.08 9.07 -4.67
N SER A 77 5.19 8.37 -4.88
CA SER A 77 5.41 7.52 -6.05
C SER A 77 5.52 6.06 -5.64
N LEU A 78 4.63 5.24 -6.19
CA LEU A 78 4.61 3.79 -6.03
C LEU A 78 4.90 3.17 -7.40
N ASP A 79 6.11 2.65 -7.58
CA ASP A 79 6.63 2.33 -8.91
C ASP A 79 7.38 0.98 -8.97
N HIS A 80 7.14 0.18 -10.01
CA HIS A 80 7.83 -1.12 -10.21
C HIS A 80 7.73 -2.11 -9.03
N ASN A 81 6.66 -2.06 -8.22
CA ASN A 81 6.44 -3.04 -7.16
C ASN A 81 5.68 -4.26 -7.69
N VAL A 82 5.93 -5.42 -7.08
CA VAL A 82 5.18 -6.66 -7.35
C VAL A 82 4.47 -7.08 -6.08
N ALA A 83 3.16 -7.25 -6.20
CA ALA A 83 2.24 -7.61 -5.17
C ALA A 83 1.52 -8.91 -5.53
N SER A 84 1.66 -9.96 -4.73
CA SER A 84 1.13 -11.27 -5.11
C SER A 84 0.50 -12.06 -3.97
N ASN A 85 -0.54 -12.83 -4.32
CA ASN A 85 -1.17 -13.81 -3.43
C ASN A 85 -1.65 -13.24 -2.10
N LEU A 86 -2.16 -12.01 -2.11
CA LEU A 86 -2.67 -11.37 -0.91
C LEU A 86 -3.87 -12.14 -0.33
N GLY A 87 -3.94 -12.15 1.00
CA GLY A 87 -4.89 -12.94 1.76
C GLY A 87 -4.57 -14.44 1.83
N LYS A 88 -3.57 -14.96 1.09
CA LYS A 88 -3.19 -16.39 1.12
C LYS A 88 -2.09 -16.73 2.13
N GLY A 89 -1.57 -15.73 2.84
CA GLY A 89 -0.52 -15.89 3.83
C GLY A 89 -0.93 -16.73 5.05
N LYS A 90 0.06 -17.11 5.86
CA LYS A 90 -0.13 -17.83 7.13
C LYS A 90 -1.09 -17.12 8.11
N TYR A 91 -1.21 -15.81 8.00
CA TYR A 91 -2.01 -14.96 8.89
C TYR A 91 -3.03 -14.13 8.08
N PRO A 92 -4.04 -14.77 7.47
CA PRO A 92 -4.90 -14.12 6.49
C PRO A 92 -5.74 -13.01 7.13
N TRP A 93 -5.78 -11.87 6.45
CA TRP A 93 -6.53 -10.67 6.81
C TRP A 93 -7.28 -10.16 5.58
N LYS A 94 -7.88 -8.96 5.68
CA LYS A 94 -8.60 -8.29 4.59
C LYS A 94 -7.71 -7.15 4.08
N GLY A 95 -7.65 -6.92 2.77
CA GLY A 95 -6.90 -5.80 2.20
C GLY A 95 -7.03 -5.71 0.68
N ALA A 96 -6.42 -4.67 0.12
CA ALA A 96 -6.29 -4.43 -1.31
C ALA A 96 -4.82 -4.59 -1.75
N GLY A 97 -4.59 -4.54 -3.06
CA GLY A 97 -3.26 -4.66 -3.66
C GLY A 97 -2.32 -3.51 -3.30
N ILE A 98 -2.20 -2.54 -4.20
CA ILE A 98 -1.37 -1.35 -4.04
C ILE A 98 -2.28 -0.14 -4.09
N TRP A 99 -2.34 0.63 -3.01
CA TRP A 99 -3.32 1.69 -2.88
C TRP A 99 -2.81 2.88 -2.09
N VAL A 100 -3.57 3.96 -2.17
CA VAL A 100 -3.28 5.23 -1.51
C VAL A 100 -4.53 5.77 -0.85
N MET A 101 -4.35 6.48 0.26
CA MET A 101 -5.44 7.13 1.00
C MET A 101 -4.95 8.47 1.55
N ALA A 102 -5.86 9.45 1.62
CA ALA A 102 -5.60 10.76 2.23
C ALA A 102 -4.29 11.43 1.75
N SER A 103 -3.92 11.24 0.48
CA SER A 103 -2.67 11.70 -0.13
C SER A 103 -2.94 12.71 -1.24
N HIS A 104 -2.00 13.60 -1.53
CA HIS A 104 -2.14 14.60 -2.60
C HIS A 104 -1.34 14.19 -3.84
N ASN A 105 -1.95 14.18 -5.02
CA ASN A 105 -1.31 13.80 -6.30
C ASN A 105 -0.50 12.48 -6.30
N PRO A 106 -0.99 11.37 -5.73
CA PRO A 106 -0.29 10.09 -5.80
C PRO A 106 -0.15 9.59 -7.24
N VAL A 107 0.95 8.89 -7.48
CA VAL A 107 1.14 8.12 -8.71
C VAL A 107 1.51 6.67 -8.42
N MET A 108 0.70 5.76 -8.95
CA MET A 108 0.93 4.33 -8.99
C MET A 108 1.21 3.92 -10.45
N ARG A 109 2.44 3.49 -10.75
CA ARG A 109 2.82 3.12 -12.12
C ARG A 109 3.74 1.90 -12.20
N HIS A 110 3.70 1.20 -13.33
CA HIS A 110 4.56 0.03 -13.62
C HIS A 110 4.55 -1.08 -12.55
N ASN A 111 3.50 -1.14 -11.72
CA ASN A 111 3.36 -2.17 -10.71
C ASN A 111 2.67 -3.41 -11.28
N VAL A 112 2.87 -4.54 -10.61
CA VAL A 112 2.22 -5.82 -10.92
C VAL A 112 1.46 -6.30 -9.69
N VAL A 113 0.15 -6.56 -9.81
CA VAL A 113 -0.67 -7.08 -8.70
C VAL A 113 -1.47 -8.30 -9.13
N TYR A 114 -1.33 -9.45 -8.47
CA TYR A 114 -2.05 -10.65 -8.88
C TYR A 114 -2.38 -11.66 -7.79
N GLY A 115 -3.39 -12.48 -8.07
CA GLY A 115 -3.71 -13.67 -7.29
C GLY A 115 -4.29 -13.40 -5.91
N SER A 116 -4.79 -12.18 -5.64
CA SER A 116 -5.39 -11.83 -4.36
C SER A 116 -6.73 -12.55 -4.15
N ILE A 117 -6.98 -13.08 -2.95
CA ILE A 117 -8.27 -13.72 -2.63
C ILE A 117 -9.30 -12.71 -2.12
N MET A 118 -10.58 -13.06 -2.24
CA MET A 118 -11.69 -12.19 -1.86
C MET A 118 -11.70 -11.90 -0.35
N SER A 119 -11.76 -10.63 -0.01
CA SER A 119 -12.06 -10.08 1.31
C SER A 119 -13.56 -9.75 1.41
N LEU A 120 -14.01 -9.22 2.55
CA LEU A 120 -15.44 -8.93 2.74
C LEU A 120 -15.96 -7.83 1.80
N HIS A 121 -15.08 -6.93 1.34
CA HIS A 121 -15.50 -5.71 0.65
C HIS A 121 -14.66 -5.32 -0.56
N ASP A 122 -13.41 -5.78 -0.65
CA ASP A 122 -12.44 -5.18 -1.58
C ASP A 122 -11.63 -6.25 -2.30
N SER A 123 -10.30 -6.28 -2.14
CA SER A 123 -9.35 -7.14 -2.87
C SER A 123 -9.12 -6.72 -4.33
N THR A 124 -9.36 -5.44 -4.61
CA THR A 124 -8.95 -4.80 -5.86
C THR A 124 -7.43 -4.73 -5.97
N ALA A 125 -6.93 -4.73 -7.21
CA ALA A 125 -5.51 -4.60 -7.50
C ALA A 125 -4.96 -3.22 -7.10
N PHE A 126 -5.69 -2.16 -7.43
CA PHE A 126 -5.29 -0.77 -7.21
C PHE A 126 -6.47 0.04 -6.73
N ASP A 127 -6.22 0.93 -5.76
CA ASP A 127 -7.27 1.80 -5.23
C ASP A 127 -6.76 3.21 -4.91
N CYS A 128 -7.62 4.19 -5.19
CA CYS A 128 -7.50 5.59 -4.84
C CYS A 128 -8.60 5.89 -3.81
N ASP A 129 -8.28 5.61 -2.54
CA ASP A 129 -9.28 5.59 -1.48
C ASP A 129 -9.54 7.01 -0.92
N TRP A 130 -10.34 7.06 0.14
CA TRP A 130 -10.82 8.23 0.83
C TRP A 130 -9.74 9.29 1.07
N GLY A 131 -10.11 10.54 0.82
CA GLY A 131 -9.28 11.71 1.14
C GLY A 131 -8.13 11.97 0.16
N VAL A 132 -7.99 11.19 -0.92
CA VAL A 132 -7.08 11.55 -2.01
C VAL A 132 -7.54 12.87 -2.64
N THR A 133 -6.60 13.80 -2.87
CA THR A 133 -6.88 15.13 -3.45
C THR A 133 -5.98 15.42 -4.64
N GLY A 134 -6.39 16.37 -5.49
CA GLY A 134 -5.69 16.65 -6.75
C GLY A 134 -5.96 15.57 -7.77
N THR A 135 -4.91 14.90 -8.24
CA THR A 135 -5.00 13.75 -9.15
C THR A 135 -4.74 12.44 -8.41
N CYS A 136 -5.27 11.33 -8.91
CA CYS A 136 -4.79 10.00 -8.57
C CYS A 136 -4.45 9.26 -9.86
N ILE A 137 -3.16 9.09 -10.14
CA ILE A 137 -2.72 8.50 -11.40
C ILE A 137 -2.44 7.02 -11.19
N VAL A 138 -3.18 6.19 -11.92
CA VAL A 138 -2.96 4.74 -12.04
C VAL A 138 -2.64 4.46 -13.50
N GLU A 139 -1.36 4.28 -13.85
CA GLU A 139 -0.93 4.16 -15.25
C GLU A 139 0.10 3.04 -15.45
N TYR A 140 0.07 2.37 -16.60
CA TYR A 140 1.05 1.34 -16.98
C TYR A 140 1.22 0.19 -15.97
N ASN A 141 0.21 -0.08 -15.14
CA ASN A 141 0.20 -1.20 -14.22
C ASN A 141 -0.38 -2.46 -14.88
N TYR A 142 0.00 -3.63 -14.38
CA TYR A 142 -0.53 -4.91 -14.80
C TYR A 142 -1.21 -5.62 -13.62
N SER A 143 -2.42 -6.15 -13.84
CA SER A 143 -3.12 -6.97 -12.86
C SER A 143 -3.79 -8.17 -13.51
N HIS A 144 -3.87 -9.28 -12.77
CA HIS A 144 -4.66 -10.45 -13.14
C HIS A 144 -5.06 -11.27 -11.91
N ASP A 145 -6.18 -12.00 -12.01
CA ASP A 145 -6.62 -12.97 -10.99
C ASP A 145 -6.75 -12.41 -9.56
N ASN A 146 -7.08 -11.11 -9.42
CA ASN A 146 -7.46 -10.53 -8.14
C ASN A 146 -8.97 -10.65 -7.96
N ALA A 147 -9.40 -11.25 -6.87
CA ALA A 147 -10.81 -11.56 -6.67
C ALA A 147 -11.71 -10.31 -6.63
N GLY A 148 -11.19 -9.17 -6.18
CA GLY A 148 -11.93 -7.90 -6.10
C GLY A 148 -11.87 -7.03 -7.35
N GLY A 149 -11.14 -7.44 -8.40
CA GLY A 149 -10.88 -6.64 -9.60
C GLY A 149 -9.40 -6.37 -9.86
#